data_AF-A0A350VYG3-F1
#
_entry.id   AF-A0A350VYG3-F1
#
_cell.length_a   1.000
_cell.length_b   1.000
_cell.length_c   1.000
_cell.angle_alpha   90.00
_cell.angle_beta   90.00
_cell.angle_gamma   90.00
#
_symmetry.space_group_name_H-M   'P 1'
#
loop_
_entity.id
_entity.type
_entity.pdbx_description
1 polymer ?
#
loop_
_entity_poly.entity_id
_entity_poly.type
_entity_poly.pdbx_seq_one_letter_code
_entity_poly.pdbx_strand_id
1 'polypeptide(L)'
;MDRVRITVTFDSETYKLLKNISDKNHISISETVRRYTEAGLNGNLSESNINYISAIIREQLRIVMQPSIERLAALSAKTCIQASAAAYLTAEAIARFVPVELQEDVAAVYEDARKKGVRYTKSRVSDEE
;
A
#
# COMPACT_ATOMS: atom_id res chain seq x y z
N MET A 1 -39.86 -6.39 -30.95
CA MET A 1 -39.75 -6.32 -29.49
C MET A 1 -40.93 -5.53 -28.98
N ASP A 2 -41.71 -6.12 -28.08
CA ASP A 2 -42.90 -5.49 -27.53
C ASP A 2 -42.48 -4.30 -26.64
N ARG A 3 -43.09 -3.12 -26.84
CA ARG A 3 -42.74 -1.90 -26.10
C ARG A 3 -43.87 -1.53 -25.16
N VAL A 4 -43.61 -1.64 -23.86
CA VAL A 4 -44.56 -1.27 -22.81
C VAL A 4 -44.29 0.18 -22.37
N ARG A 5 -45.34 1.00 -22.31
CA ARG A 5 -45.26 2.37 -21.78
C ARG A 5 -45.62 2.37 -20.29
N ILE A 6 -44.73 2.91 -19.49
CA ILE A 6 -44.93 3.15 -18.05
C ILE A 6 -44.85 4.65 -17.77
N THR A 7 -45.61 5.11 -16.76
CA THR A 7 -45.56 6.49 -16.26
C THR A 7 -44.99 6.47 -14.85
N VAL A 8 -43.94 7.26 -14.60
CA VAL A 8 -43.25 7.33 -13.31
C VAL A 8 -43.21 8.80 -12.88
N THR A 9 -43.52 9.06 -11.62
CA THR A 9 -43.46 10.40 -11.02
C THR A 9 -42.17 10.52 -10.20
N PHE A 10 -41.40 11.57 -10.47
CA PHE A 10 -40.20 11.93 -9.72
C PHE A 10 -40.44 13.21 -8.94
N ASP A 11 -39.68 13.42 -7.86
CA ASP A 11 -39.63 14.70 -7.17
C ASP A 11 -39.01 15.79 -8.07
N SER A 12 -39.25 17.05 -7.69
CA SER A 12 -38.80 18.20 -8.48
C SER A 12 -37.27 18.31 -8.56
N GLU A 13 -36.50 17.77 -7.60
CA GLU A 13 -35.04 17.86 -7.61
C GLU A 13 -34.47 16.82 -8.57
N THR A 14 -34.93 15.57 -8.49
CA THR A 14 -34.55 14.49 -9.41
C THR A 14 -34.89 14.84 -10.85
N TYR A 15 -36.03 15.48 -11.11
CA TYR A 15 -36.38 15.95 -12.46
C TYR A 15 -35.36 16.96 -13.01
N LYS A 16 -34.91 17.92 -12.19
CA LYS A 16 -33.89 18.91 -12.61
C LYS A 16 -32.57 18.22 -12.93
N LEU A 17 -32.16 17.24 -12.13
CA LEU A 17 -30.94 16.46 -12.37
C LEU A 17 -31.03 15.69 -13.69
N LEU A 18 -32.12 14.98 -13.92
CA LEU A 18 -32.37 14.25 -15.17
C LEU A 18 -32.37 15.19 -16.38
N LYS A 19 -33.01 16.36 -16.27
CA LYS A 19 -33.03 17.38 -17.32
C LYS A 19 -31.62 17.89 -17.62
N ASN A 20 -30.84 18.24 -16.61
CA ASN A 20 -29.47 18.71 -16.78
C ASN A 20 -28.57 17.67 -17.47
N ILE A 21 -28.74 16.39 -17.13
CA ILE A 21 -28.00 15.29 -17.77
C ILE A 21 -28.45 15.10 -19.22
N SER A 22 -29.76 15.21 -19.47
CA SER A 22 -30.35 15.14 -20.81
C SER A 22 -29.81 16.23 -21.73
N ASP A 23 -29.77 17.47 -21.21
CA ASP A 23 -29.31 18.65 -21.93
C ASP A 23 -27.81 18.57 -22.23
N LYS A 24 -26.99 18.11 -21.27
CA LYS A 24 -25.54 17.90 -21.45
C LYS A 24 -25.20 16.84 -22.50
N ASN A 25 -26.01 15.79 -22.60
CA ASN A 25 -25.78 14.68 -23.53
C ASN A 25 -26.57 14.81 -24.84
N HIS A 26 -27.33 15.91 -25.03
CA HIS A 26 -28.18 16.16 -26.20
C HIS A 26 -29.16 15.02 -26.53
N ILE A 27 -29.72 14.39 -25.50
CA ILE A 27 -30.71 13.31 -25.62
C ILE A 27 -32.04 13.70 -24.98
N SER A 28 -33.10 12.93 -25.26
CA SER A 28 -34.40 13.15 -24.62
C SER A 28 -34.40 12.69 -23.16
N ILE A 29 -35.24 13.30 -22.33
CA ILE A 29 -35.36 12.93 -20.90
C ILE A 29 -35.78 11.46 -20.77
N SER A 30 -36.65 10.97 -21.64
CA SER A 30 -37.09 9.57 -21.64
C SER A 30 -35.97 8.60 -21.98
N GLU A 31 -35.06 8.98 -22.88
CA GLU A 31 -33.88 8.20 -23.21
C GLU A 31 -32.87 8.20 -22.05
N THR A 32 -32.69 9.35 -21.40
CA THR A 32 -31.86 9.46 -20.18
C THR A 32 -32.40 8.52 -19.09
N VAL A 33 -33.69 8.61 -18.76
CA VAL A 33 -34.32 7.74 -17.75
C VAL A 33 -34.12 6.27 -18.11
N ARG A 34 -34.38 5.89 -19.36
CA ARG A 34 -34.21 4.51 -19.82
C ARG A 34 -32.79 4.01 -19.63
N ARG A 35 -31.78 4.78 -20.06
CA ARG A 35 -30.36 4.39 -19.91
C ARG A 35 -29.95 4.21 -18.47
N TYR A 36 -30.37 5.10 -17.57
CA TYR A 36 -30.06 4.97 -16.14
C TYR A 36 -30.82 3.82 -15.48
N THR A 37 -32.06 3.56 -15.88
CA THR A 37 -32.82 2.40 -15.41
C THR A 37 -32.19 1.09 -15.91
N GLU A 38 -31.83 1.00 -17.19
CA GLU A 38 -31.13 -0.16 -17.77
C GLU A 38 -29.75 -0.36 -17.12
N ALA A 39 -28.98 0.71 -16.92
CA ALA A 39 -27.67 0.66 -16.26
C ALA A 39 -27.78 0.29 -14.76
N GLY A 40 -28.83 0.73 -14.08
CA GLY A 40 -29.12 0.36 -12.69
C GLY A 40 -29.57 -1.09 -12.56
N LEU A 41 -30.43 -1.57 -13.47
CA LEU A 41 -30.86 -2.97 -13.52
C LEU A 41 -29.72 -3.92 -13.89
N ASN A 42 -28.80 -3.49 -14.76
CA ASN A 42 -27.64 -4.28 -15.16
C ASN A 42 -26.46 -4.21 -14.17
N GLY A 43 -26.58 -3.50 -13.03
CA GLY A 43 -25.51 -3.38 -12.03
C GLY A 43 -24.26 -2.58 -12.46
N ASN A 44 -24.14 -2.25 -13.75
CA ASN A 44 -23.00 -1.54 -14.36
C ASN A 44 -22.73 -0.17 -13.74
N LEU A 45 -23.77 0.53 -13.26
CA LEU A 45 -23.60 1.83 -12.60
C LEU A 45 -22.90 1.70 -11.23
N SER A 46 -23.05 0.58 -10.54
CA SER A 46 -22.44 0.37 -9.23
C SER A 46 -21.04 -0.23 -9.34
N GLU A 47 -20.85 -1.23 -10.21
CA GLU A 47 -19.57 -1.96 -10.30
C GLU A 47 -18.45 -1.12 -10.95
N SER A 48 -18.75 -0.39 -12.03
CA SER A 48 -17.75 0.47 -12.69
C SER A 48 -17.25 1.61 -11.80
N ASN A 49 -18.16 2.21 -11.02
CA ASN A 49 -17.84 3.28 -10.09
C ASN A 49 -17.01 2.77 -8.90
N ILE A 50 -17.32 1.59 -8.36
CA ILE A 50 -16.54 0.98 -7.28
C ILE A 50 -15.12 0.66 -7.76
N ASN A 51 -14.96 0.09 -8.94
CA ASN A 51 -13.64 -0.22 -9.50
C ASN A 51 -12.81 1.05 -9.75
N TYR A 52 -13.43 2.11 -10.26
CA TYR A 52 -12.78 3.41 -10.45
C TYR A 52 -12.33 4.03 -9.12
N ILE A 53 -13.21 4.05 -8.12
CA ILE A 53 -12.90 4.57 -6.79
C ILE A 53 -11.80 3.72 -6.13
N SER A 54 -11.87 2.39 -6.23
CA SER A 54 -10.85 1.50 -5.67
C SER A 54 -9.47 1.71 -6.32
N ALA A 55 -9.42 1.99 -7.63
CA ALA A 55 -8.18 2.28 -8.32
C ALA A 55 -7.56 3.59 -7.82
N ILE A 56 -8.37 4.63 -7.64
CA ILE A 56 -7.93 5.91 -7.07
C ILE A 56 -7.39 5.70 -5.66
N ILE A 57 -8.12 5.00 -4.79
CA ILE A 57 -7.68 4.77 -3.40
C ILE A 57 -6.35 4.03 -3.35
N ARG A 58 -6.18 2.98 -4.16
CA ARG A 58 -4.91 2.24 -4.22
C ARG A 58 -3.76 3.11 -4.69
N GLU A 59 -4.00 3.97 -5.69
CA GLU A 59 -2.96 4.87 -6.19
C GLU A 59 -2.58 5.93 -5.14
N GLN A 60 -3.57 6.51 -4.44
CA GLN A 60 -3.29 7.45 -3.36
C GLN A 60 -2.53 6.80 -2.20
N LEU A 61 -2.90 5.58 -1.81
CA LEU A 61 -2.16 4.81 -0.82
C LEU A 61 -0.72 4.55 -1.28
N ARG A 62 -0.51 4.19 -2.55
CA ARG A 62 0.82 3.98 -3.11
C ARG A 62 1.64 5.27 -3.04
N ILE A 63 1.09 6.41 -3.47
CA ILE A 63 1.79 7.70 -3.45
C ILE A 63 2.24 8.08 -2.04
N VAL A 64 1.39 7.84 -1.02
CA VAL A 64 1.72 8.17 0.37
C VAL A 64 2.71 7.17 0.99
N MET A 65 2.56 5.88 0.71
CA MET A 65 3.37 4.84 1.33
C MET A 65 4.74 4.65 0.67
N GLN A 66 4.82 4.82 -0.66
CA GLN A 66 6.03 4.54 -1.44
C GLN A 66 7.28 5.26 -0.90
N PRO A 67 7.26 6.57 -0.59
CA PRO A 67 8.45 7.25 -0.07
C PRO A 67 8.92 6.71 1.29
N SER A 68 7.98 6.28 2.14
CA SER A 68 8.30 5.72 3.45
C SER A 68 8.94 4.35 3.33
N ILE A 69 8.46 3.51 2.40
CA ILE A 69 9.02 2.19 2.09
C ILE A 69 10.41 2.33 1.48
N GLU A 70 10.59 3.20 0.50
CA GLU A 70 11.89 3.46 -0.13
C GLU A 70 12.92 3.97 0.88
N ARG A 71 12.50 4.87 1.77
CA ARG A 71 13.36 5.37 2.84
C ARG A 71 13.75 4.26 3.83
N LEU A 72 12.82 3.39 4.22
CA LEU A 72 13.11 2.24 5.08
C LEU A 72 14.08 1.26 4.41
N ALA A 73 13.90 0.99 3.11
CA ALA A 73 14.82 0.15 2.35
C ALA A 73 16.21 0.78 2.27
N ALA A 74 16.31 2.08 1.98
CA ALA A 74 17.58 2.80 1.93
C ALA A 74 18.30 2.84 3.29
N LEU A 75 17.54 3.06 4.38
CA LEU A 75 18.09 3.04 5.73
C LEU A 75 18.60 1.64 6.09
N SER A 76 17.81 0.60 5.80
CA SER A 76 18.19 -0.79 6.03
C SER A 76 19.46 -1.17 5.25
N ALA A 77 19.57 -0.74 3.99
CA ALA A 77 20.77 -0.96 3.19
C ALA A 77 22.00 -0.26 3.79
N LYS A 78 21.87 1.01 4.20
CA LYS A 78 22.95 1.77 4.83
C LYS A 78 23.40 1.14 6.15
N THR A 79 22.46 0.72 6.99
CA THR A 79 22.76 0.03 8.25
C THR A 79 23.44 -1.32 7.99
N CYS A 80 23.01 -2.07 6.97
CA CYS A 80 23.63 -3.33 6.59
C CYS A 80 25.09 -3.13 6.14
N ILE A 81 25.36 -2.13 5.29
CA ILE A 81 26.72 -1.79 4.85
C ILE A 81 27.59 -1.40 6.05
N GLN A 82 27.08 -0.55 6.95
CA GLN A 82 27.81 -0.12 8.13
C GLN A 82 28.10 -1.27 9.10
N ALA A 83 27.10 -2.12 9.37
CA ALA A 83 27.24 -3.29 10.23
C ALA A 83 28.25 -4.29 9.64
N SER A 84 28.19 -4.52 8.33
CA SER A 84 29.15 -5.39 7.62
C SER A 84 30.56 -4.82 7.70
N ALA A 85 30.74 -3.52 7.42
CA ALA A 85 32.04 -2.85 7.52
C ALA A 85 32.61 -2.94 8.94
N ALA A 86 31.79 -2.74 9.97
CA ALA A 86 32.21 -2.88 11.36
C ALA A 86 32.62 -4.34 11.70
N ALA A 87 31.86 -5.33 11.23
CA ALA A 87 32.19 -6.74 11.43
C ALA A 87 33.51 -7.14 10.74
N TYR A 88 33.74 -6.70 9.50
CA TYR A 88 34.99 -6.97 8.81
C TYR A 88 36.19 -6.22 9.42
N LEU A 89 36.02 -4.95 9.79
CA LEU A 89 37.09 -4.18 10.45
C LEU A 89 37.47 -4.78 11.80
N THR A 90 36.50 -5.29 12.57
CA THR A 90 36.79 -5.95 13.85
C THR A 90 37.50 -7.28 13.65
N ALA A 91 37.07 -8.09 12.67
CA ALA A 91 37.78 -9.32 12.32
C ALA A 91 39.21 -9.05 11.82
N GLU A 92 39.41 -8.04 10.98
CA GLU A 92 40.73 -7.64 10.49
C GLU A 92 41.61 -7.11 11.62
N ALA A 93 41.07 -6.29 12.52
CA ALA A 93 41.79 -5.78 13.68
C ALA A 93 42.26 -6.92 14.59
N ILE A 94 41.42 -7.93 14.83
CA ILE A 94 41.81 -9.12 15.60
C ILE A 94 42.95 -9.86 14.87
N ALA A 95 42.79 -10.13 13.58
CA ALA A 95 43.78 -10.86 12.80
C ALA A 95 45.14 -10.15 12.71
N ARG A 96 45.14 -8.81 12.66
CA ARG A 96 46.34 -7.99 12.44
C ARG A 96 47.07 -7.59 13.73
N PHE A 97 46.35 -7.38 14.82
CA PHE A 97 46.93 -6.82 16.06
C PHE A 97 46.99 -7.81 17.22
N VAL A 98 46.24 -8.92 17.20
CA VAL A 98 46.25 -9.92 18.28
C VAL A 98 47.25 -11.03 17.94
N PRO A 99 48.20 -11.39 18.84
CA PRO A 99 49.08 -12.54 18.65
C PRO A 99 48.30 -13.84 18.46
N VAL A 100 48.79 -14.73 17.59
CA VAL A 100 48.08 -15.96 17.16
C VAL A 100 47.69 -16.86 18.34
N GLU A 101 48.50 -16.87 19.41
CA GLU A 101 48.26 -17.65 20.64
C GLU A 101 47.01 -17.20 21.42
N LEU A 102 46.60 -15.94 21.24
CA LEU A 102 45.47 -15.31 21.92
C LEU A 102 44.27 -15.10 20.99
N GLN A 103 44.36 -15.51 19.72
CA GLN A 103 43.26 -15.40 18.77
C GLN A 103 42.24 -16.51 19.05
N GLU A 104 41.04 -16.11 19.45
CA GLU A 104 39.88 -17.01 19.47
C GLU A 104 39.33 -17.19 18.04
N ASP A 105 38.59 -18.29 17.82
CA ASP A 105 37.91 -18.51 16.56
C ASP A 105 36.87 -17.41 16.30
N VAL A 106 37.12 -16.62 15.25
CA VAL A 106 36.28 -15.49 14.83
C VAL A 106 34.83 -15.93 14.59
N ALA A 107 34.62 -17.15 14.10
CA ALA A 107 33.27 -17.66 13.84
C ALA A 107 32.49 -17.90 15.14
N ALA A 108 33.15 -18.45 16.17
CA ALA A 108 32.54 -18.70 17.47
C ALA A 108 32.19 -17.38 18.19
N VAL A 109 33.12 -16.42 18.19
CA VAL A 109 32.92 -15.09 18.80
C VAL A 109 31.80 -14.32 18.10
N TYR A 110 31.71 -14.41 16.77
CA TYR A 110 30.62 -13.79 16.00
C TYR A 110 29.25 -14.36 16.38
N GLU A 111 29.12 -15.69 16.49
CA GLU A 111 27.85 -16.33 16.82
C GLU A 111 27.38 -15.96 18.24
N ASP A 112 28.31 -15.84 19.20
CA ASP A 112 27.99 -15.39 20.55
C ASP A 112 27.61 -13.90 20.61
N ALA A 113 28.29 -13.05 19.84
CA ALA A 113 27.90 -11.64 19.68
C ALA A 113 26.50 -11.52 19.06
N ARG A 114 26.19 -12.34 18.04
CA ARG A 114 24.85 -12.40 17.42
C ARG A 114 23.78 -12.78 18.44
N LYS A 115 24.01 -13.84 19.24
CA LYS A 115 23.08 -14.26 20.31
C LYS A 115 22.87 -13.18 21.37
N LYS A 116 23.91 -12.41 21.73
CA LYS A 116 23.78 -11.25 22.64
C LYS A 116 22.89 -10.16 22.02
N GLY A 117 23.08 -9.83 20.74
CA GLY A 117 22.23 -8.88 20.02
C GLY A 117 20.77 -9.31 19.92
N VAL A 118 20.52 -10.59 19.64
CA VAL A 118 19.15 -11.15 19.62
C VAL A 118 18.49 -11.08 20.99
N ARG A 119 19.24 -11.37 22.08
CA ARG A 119 18.70 -11.24 23.45
C ARG A 119 18.34 -9.80 23.78
N TYR A 120 19.21 -8.85 23.47
CA TYR A 120 18.97 -7.42 23.72
C TYR A 120 17.75 -6.87 22.97
N THR A 121 17.57 -7.28 21.72
CA THR A 121 16.40 -6.86 20.93
C THR A 121 15.11 -7.48 21.44
N LYS A 122 15.14 -8.74 21.90
CA LYS A 122 13.97 -9.39 22.49
C LYS A 122 13.61 -8.87 23.89
N SER A 123 14.59 -8.59 24.74
CA SER A 123 14.33 -8.12 26.11
C SER A 123 13.71 -6.72 26.16
N ARG A 124 14.03 -5.85 25.20
CA ARG A 124 13.39 -4.52 25.11
C ARG A 124 11.91 -4.58 24.77
N VAL A 125 11.43 -5.69 24.19
CA VAL A 125 10.00 -5.87 23.87
C VAL A 125 9.23 -6.38 25.09
N SER A 126 9.90 -7.11 26.00
CA SER A 126 9.24 -7.69 27.19
C SER A 126 9.14 -6.74 28.38
N ASP A 127 9.92 -5.66 28.41
CA ASP A 127 9.90 -4.68 29.53
C ASP A 127 8.85 -3.56 29.33
N GLU A 128 8.11 -3.56 28.21
CA GLU A 128 7.05 -2.60 27.88
C GLU A 128 5.62 -3.20 27.98
N GLU A 129 5.46 -4.42 28.51
CA GLU A 129 4.19 -5.04 28.93
C GLU A 129 4.05 -5.08 30.46
#